data_AF-A0A2V5VYB1-F1
#
_entry.id   AF-A0A2V5VYB1-F1
#
_cell.length_a   1.000
_cell.length_b   1.000
_cell.length_c   1.000
_cell.angle_alpha   90.00
_cell.angle_beta   90.00
_cell.angle_gamma   90.00
#
_symmetry.space_group_name_H-M   'P 1'
#
loop_
_entity.id
_entity.type
_entity.pdbx_description
1 polymer ?
#
loop_
_entity_poly.entity_id
_entity_poly.type
_entity_poly.pdbx_seq_one_letter_code
_entity_poly.pdbx_strand_id
1 'polypeptide(L)' 'MRIEAIKQALLANPFVPFRLVMPSDRSVPVPHRDFISIAPNRKWLLVWNRRGGWSLIEPALVGQLNFNGAHRR' A
#
# COMPACT_ATOMS: atom_id res chain seq x y z
N MET A 1 5.06 -1.66 10.28
CA MET A 1 3.68 -1.47 10.78
C MET A 1 2.94 -2.80 10.85
N ARG A 2 1.72 -2.85 11.41
CA ARG A 2 0.86 -4.05 11.36
C ARG A 2 0.05 -4.10 10.05
N ILE A 3 -0.16 -5.29 9.51
CA ILE A 3 -0.93 -5.48 8.26
C ILE A 3 -2.37 -4.96 8.35
N GLU A 4 -2.92 -4.89 9.55
CA GLU A 4 -4.24 -4.34 9.83
C GLU A 4 -4.34 -2.88 9.38
N ALA A 5 -3.29 -2.06 9.52
CA ALA A 5 -3.30 -0.67 9.05
C ALA A 5 -3.47 -0.57 7.52
N ILE A 6 -2.82 -1.48 6.79
CA ILE A 6 -2.96 -1.59 5.33
C ILE A 6 -4.39 -2.00 4.99
N LYS A 7 -4.94 -3.01 5.69
CA LYS A 7 -6.34 -3.44 5.47
C LYS A 7 -7.34 -2.31 5.71
N GLN A 8 -7.16 -1.54 6.78
CA GLN A 8 -8.02 -0.38 7.08
C GLN A 8 -7.94 0.66 5.95
N ALA A 9 -6.74 0.96 5.45
CA ALA A 9 -6.57 1.86 4.30
C ALA A 9 -7.27 1.36 3.02
N LEU A 10 -7.29 0.03 2.78
CA LEU A 10 -7.99 -0.56 1.63
C LEU A 10 -9.51 -0.56 1.76
N LEU A 11 -10.01 -0.71 2.99
CA LEU A 11 -11.45 -0.72 3.30
C LEU A 11 -12.04 0.68 3.46
N ALA A 12 -11.20 1.71 3.53
CA ALA A 12 -11.66 3.10 3.63
C ALA A 12 -12.65 3.46 2.51
N ASN A 13 -13.75 4.11 2.89
CA ASN A 13 -14.76 4.60 1.97
C ASN A 13 -15.04 6.09 2.24
N PRO A 14 -14.70 7.01 1.31
CA PRO A 14 -14.07 6.72 0.02
C PRO A 14 -12.63 6.20 0.17
N PHE A 15 -12.17 5.44 -0.83
CA PHE A 15 -10.78 4.98 -0.87
C PHE A 15 -9.84 6.19 -1.05
N VAL A 16 -8.80 6.27 -0.23
CA VAL A 16 -7.79 7.33 -0.32
C VAL A 16 -6.49 6.73 -0.87
N PRO A 17 -6.01 7.16 -2.05
CA PRO A 17 -4.75 6.69 -2.60
C PRO A 17 -3.58 6.92 -1.64
N PHE A 18 -2.69 5.93 -1.52
CA PHE A 18 -1.53 6.00 -0.63
C PHE A 18 -0.29 5.38 -1.26
N ARG A 19 0.84 5.53 -0.57
CA ARG A 19 2.12 4.88 -0.89
C ARG A 19 2.55 4.02 0.27
N LEU A 20 2.98 2.79 -0.03
CA LEU A 20 3.72 1.95 0.91
C LEU A 20 5.16 2.48 0.97
N VAL A 21 5.61 2.92 2.14
CA VAL A 21 6.99 3.37 2.34
C VAL A 21 7.75 2.31 3.12
N MET A 22 8.82 1.82 2.54
CA MET A 22 9.74 0.85 3.13
C MET A 22 11.00 1.56 3.66
N PRO A 23 11.83 0.89 4.49
CA PRO A 23 13.21 1.33 4.74
C PRO A 23 13.93 1.61 3.42
N SER A 24 14.91 2.52 3.41
CA SER A 24 15.68 2.98 2.23
C SER A 24 14.93 3.87 1.23
N ASP A 25 13.93 4.64 1.67
CA ASP A 25 13.12 5.57 0.85
C ASP A 25 12.40 4.95 -0.36
N ARG A 26 12.41 3.62 -0.46
CA ARG A 26 11.66 2.92 -1.48
C ARG A 26 10.16 3.08 -1.21
N SER A 27 9.45 3.64 -2.18
CA SER A 27 8.01 3.80 -2.11
C SER A 27 7.29 3.12 -3.26
N VAL A 28 6.16 2.49 -2.97
CA VAL A 28 5.32 1.83 -3.98
C VAL A 28 3.92 2.45 -3.94
N PRO A 29 3.45 3.06 -5.05
CA PRO A 29 2.15 3.71 -5.09
C PRO A 29 1.01 2.69 -5.17
N VAL A 30 -0.05 2.95 -4.42
CA VAL A 30 -1.34 2.23 -4.47
C VAL A 30 -2.41 3.25 -4.87
N PRO A 31 -2.61 3.49 -6.18
CA PRO A 31 -3.53 4.53 -6.67
C PRO A 31 -5.01 4.13 -6.55
N HIS A 32 -5.31 2.84 -6.43
CA HIS A 32 -6.66 2.29 -6.28
C HIS A 32 -6.59 0.99 -5.47
N ARG A 33 -7.69 0.57 -4.85
CA ARG A 33 -7.75 -0.69 -4.08
C ARG A 33 -7.39 -1.92 -4.92
N ASP A 34 -7.66 -1.89 -6.23
CA ASP A 34 -7.37 -3.00 -7.15
C ASP A 34 -5.87 -3.13 -7.47
N PHE A 35 -5.06 -2.13 -7.14
CA PHE A 35 -3.61 -2.17 -7.38
C PHE A 35 -2.86 -3.01 -6.34
N ILE A 36 -3.57 -3.60 -5.38
CA ILE A 36 -2.94 -4.38 -4.31
C ILE A 36 -3.79 -5.59 -3.94
N SER A 37 -3.11 -6.70 -3.69
CA SER A 37 -3.72 -7.94 -3.20
C SER A 37 -2.96 -8.41 -1.96
N ILE A 38 -3.69 -8.73 -0.90
CA ILE A 38 -3.14 -9.30 0.32
C ILE A 38 -3.25 -10.82 0.21
N ALA A 39 -2.13 -11.52 0.29
CA ALA A 39 -2.15 -12.99 0.29
C ALA A 39 -3.00 -13.51 1.47
N PRO A 40 -3.74 -14.63 1.33
CA PRO A 40 -4.59 -15.16 2.39
C PRO A 40 -3.85 -15.41 3.72
N ASN A 41 -2.58 -15.83 3.62
CA ASN A 41 -1.70 -16.06 4.77
C ASN A 41 -1.12 -14.77 5.39
N ARG A 42 -1.44 -13.60 4.84
CA ARG A 42 -1.01 -12.27 5.30
C ARG A 42 0.51 -12.04 5.28
N LYS A 43 1.28 -12.91 4.63
CA LYS A 43 2.75 -12.78 4.55
C LYS A 43 3.21 -11.87 3.41
N TRP A 44 2.38 -11.69 2.39
CA TRP A 44 2.73 -10.98 1.18
C TRP A 44 1.66 -10.00 0.73
N LEU A 45 2.12 -8.87 0.21
CA LEU A 45 1.37 -7.90 -0.57
C LEU A 45 1.87 -8.00 -2.00
N LEU A 46 0.98 -8.28 -2.94
CA LEU A 46 1.26 -8.10 -4.35
C LEU A 46 0.75 -6.71 -4.74
N VAL A 47 1.63 -5.86 -5.26
CA VAL A 47 1.28 -4.50 -5.68
C VAL A 47 1.55 -4.35 -7.17
N TRP A 48 0.50 -4.07 -7.93
CA TRP A 48 0.58 -3.82 -9.36
C TRP A 48 1.17 -2.45 -9.64
N ASN A 49 1.95 -2.36 -10.71
CA ASN A 49 2.39 -1.09 -11.28
C ASN A 49 1.45 -0.70 -12.44
N ARG A 50 1.42 0.58 -12.80
CA ARG A 50 0.58 1.07 -13.92
C ARG A 50 1.05 0.61 -15.31
N ARG A 51 2.24 0.03 -15.40
CA ARG A 51 2.89 -0.41 -16.66
C ARG A 51 2.83 -1.94 -16.84
N GLY A 52 1.99 -2.66 -16.08
CA GLY A 52 1.77 -4.10 -16.21
C GLY A 52 2.71 -5.03 -15.42
N GLY A 53 3.66 -4.51 -14.66
CA GLY A 53 4.49 -5.28 -13.72
C GLY A 53 3.94 -5.28 -12.29
N TRP A 54 4.59 -6.00 -11.39
CA TRP A 54 4.19 -6.09 -9.97
C TRP A 54 5.40 -6.10 -9.04
N SER A 55 5.14 -5.88 -7.75
CA SER A 55 6.11 -6.03 -6.66
C SER A 55 5.51 -6.90 -5.56
N LEU A 56 6.29 -7.83 -5.04
CA LEU A 56 5.94 -8.62 -3.86
C LEU A 56 6.63 -7.99 -2.64
N ILE A 57 5.84 -7.65 -1.63
CA ILE A 57 6.30 -6.91 -0.45
C ILE A 57 5.85 -7.65 0.80
N GLU A 58 6.77 -7.85 1.75
CA GLU A 58 6.41 -8.31 3.08
C GLU A 58 5.77 -7.15 3.87
N PRO A 59 4.56 -7.30 4.44
CA PRO A 59 3.91 -6.24 5.21
C PRO A 59 4.77 -5.71 6.37
N ALA A 60 5.62 -6.56 6.94
CA ALA A 60 6.53 -6.18 8.03
C ALA A 60 7.55 -5.12 7.61
N LEU A 61 7.95 -5.09 6.34
CA LEU A 61 8.88 -4.11 5.77
C LEU A 61 8.22 -2.75 5.49
N VAL A 62 6.90 -2.63 5.61
CA VAL A 62 6.25 -1.33 5.42
C VAL A 62 6.38 -0.53 6.72
N GLY A 63 7.15 0.54 6.67
CA GLY A 63 7.36 1.46 7.79
C GLY A 63 6.15 2.37 8.00
N GLN A 64 5.65 2.99 6.93
CA GLN A 64 4.55 3.96 6.99
C GLN A 64 3.69 3.95 5.72
N LEU A 65 2.45 4.46 5.83
CA LEU A 65 1.55 4.72 4.72
C LEU A 65 1.47 6.23 4.49
N ASN A 66 1.87 6.69 3.32
CA ASN A 66 1.75 8.11 2.95
C ASN A 66 0.52 8.29 2.06
N PHE A 67 -0.54 8.87 2.60
CA PHE A 67 -1.76 9.15 1.86
C PHE A 67 -1.56 10.40 0.99
N ASN A 68 -1.94 10.34 -0.28
CA ASN A 68 -1.76 11.45 -1.24
C ASN A 68 -2.78 12.60 -1.01
N GLY A 69 -3.32 12.77 0.21
CA GLY A 69 -4.42 13.68 0.49
C GLY A 69 -4.36 14.32 1.87
N ALA A 70 -3.41 15.26 2.06
CA ALA A 70 -3.57 16.46 2.90
C ALA A 70 -2.30 17.37 2.84
N HIS A 71 -2.08 18.00 1.68
CA HIS A 71 -1.59 19.39 1.65
C HIS A 71 -2.60 20.17 0.79
N ARG A 72 -3.71 20.52 1.43
CA ARG A 72 -4.59 21.60 1.00
C ARG A 72 -4.70 22.56 2.17
N ARG A 73 -3.67 23.40 2.31
CA ARG A 73 -3.73 24.85 2.58
C ARG A 73 -2.31 25.36 2.74
#